data_AF-A0A8G1RPV9-F1
#
_entry.id   AF-A0A8G1RPV9-F1
#
_cell.length_a   1.000
_cell.length_b   1.000
_cell.length_c   1.000
_cell.angle_alpha   90.00
_cell.angle_beta   90.00
_cell.angle_gamma   90.00
#
_symmetry.space_group_name_H-M   'P 1'
#
loop_
_entity.id
_entity.type
_entity.pdbx_description
1 polymer ?
#
loop_
_entity_poly.entity_id
_entity_poly.type
_entity_poly.pdbx_seq_one_letter_code
_entity_poly.pdbx_strand_id
1 'polypeptide(L)'
;MGRTLTYPKKPSNTVNRYKHRATYDLGAIHSIINSTQVLHVSFSPGPSEPFPAILPMIGQMGSFDYPSASIDEPLDCYLHGYVSSRIMNLARDSEGEGLPVCVAASKVDGLILSLTPNSHSYNYRSAIIQGYAQLVTDEAEKLYAMELITNSVLADRWANTRVPPDRAEMSSTVILRVKVVSGSGKIRDGGVSDEKKDTGNEEVTDRVWTGVVPVWETFGEPVPSDQNKVAEVPGYISAFVAAQNAGNRQYAEKAIGVQLPKEEQH
;
A
#
# COMPACT_ATOMS: atom_id res chain seq x y z
N MET A 1 -3.65 -8.19 -25.52
CA MET A 1 -3.46 -7.56 -24.19
C MET A 1 -3.38 -6.06 -24.40
N GLY A 2 -4.35 -5.31 -23.88
CA GLY A 2 -4.37 -3.85 -24.01
C GLY A 2 -3.15 -3.23 -23.33
N ARG A 3 -2.66 -2.10 -23.84
CA ARG A 3 -1.61 -1.34 -23.16
C ARG A 3 -2.12 -0.92 -21.79
N THR A 4 -1.47 -1.38 -20.73
CA THR A 4 -1.70 -0.84 -19.40
C THR A 4 -0.99 0.51 -19.26
N LEU A 5 -1.59 1.43 -18.51
CA LEU A 5 -0.97 2.72 -18.24
C LEU A 5 0.17 2.53 -17.24
N THR A 6 1.26 3.28 -17.44
CA THR A 6 2.44 3.19 -16.57
C THR A 6 2.90 4.57 -16.11
N TYR A 7 3.44 4.63 -14.91
CA TYR A 7 4.09 5.81 -14.38
C TYR A 7 5.40 6.09 -15.13
N PRO A 8 5.79 7.37 -15.28
CA PRO A 8 7.06 7.71 -15.90
C PRO A 8 8.23 7.20 -15.06
N LYS A 9 9.25 6.67 -15.74
CA LYS A 9 10.52 6.29 -15.12
C LYS A 9 11.41 7.53 -15.02
N LYS A 10 11.86 7.84 -13.82
CA LYS A 10 12.78 8.91 -13.47
C LYS A 10 14.02 8.31 -12.78
N PRO A 11 15.16 9.02 -12.72
CA PRO A 11 16.31 8.57 -11.95
C PRO A 11 15.96 8.26 -10.48
N SER A 12 15.02 9.00 -9.88
CA SER A 12 14.61 8.88 -8.47
C SER A 12 13.71 7.67 -8.14
N ASN A 13 13.09 7.02 -9.14
CA ASN A 13 12.22 5.85 -8.93
C ASN A 13 12.67 4.62 -9.73
N THR A 14 13.78 4.70 -10.47
CA THR A 14 14.26 3.58 -11.29
C THR A 14 14.82 2.48 -10.40
N VAL A 15 14.17 1.31 -10.42
CA VAL A 15 14.66 0.12 -9.71
C VAL A 15 15.93 -0.40 -10.42
N ASN A 16 17.05 -0.44 -9.70
CA ASN A 16 18.34 -0.83 -10.26
C ASN A 16 18.72 -2.30 -10.01
N ARG A 17 18.42 -2.83 -8.81
CA ARG A 17 18.74 -4.22 -8.43
C ARG A 17 17.50 -5.11 -8.60
N TYR A 18 17.66 -6.26 -9.26
CA TYR A 18 16.56 -7.16 -9.66
C TYR A 18 15.49 -6.43 -10.49
N LYS A 19 15.90 -5.88 -11.65
CA LYS A 19 15.06 -5.01 -12.49
C LYS A 19 13.82 -5.71 -13.04
N HIS A 20 13.91 -7.01 -13.27
CA HIS A 20 12.81 -7.84 -13.76
C HIS A 20 11.66 -7.98 -12.75
N ARG A 21 11.91 -7.69 -11.46
CA ARG A 21 10.87 -7.58 -10.41
C ARG A 21 10.14 -6.24 -10.41
N ALA A 22 10.62 -5.26 -11.17
CA ALA A 22 10.08 -3.91 -11.16
C ALA A 22 8.81 -3.84 -12.01
N THR A 23 7.80 -3.14 -11.50
CA THR A 23 6.63 -2.73 -12.27
C THR A 23 6.47 -1.22 -12.18
N TYR A 24 5.94 -0.62 -13.24
CA TYR A 24 5.56 0.80 -13.29
C TYR A 24 4.07 0.93 -13.64
N ASP A 25 3.37 -0.20 -13.68
CA ASP A 25 1.95 -0.32 -14.00
C ASP A 25 1.09 0.38 -12.93
N LEU A 26 0.16 1.22 -13.37
CA LEU A 26 -0.73 1.97 -12.49
C LEU A 26 -1.58 1.04 -11.64
N GLY A 27 -2.24 0.06 -12.28
CA GLY A 27 -3.08 -0.92 -11.62
C GLY A 27 -2.36 -1.67 -10.52
N ALA A 28 -1.17 -2.20 -10.80
CA ALA A 28 -0.36 -2.90 -9.82
C ALA A 28 0.05 -2.00 -8.65
N ILE A 29 0.50 -0.78 -8.92
CA ILE A 29 0.95 0.18 -7.88
C ILE A 29 -0.22 0.62 -7.00
N HIS A 30 -1.34 1.01 -7.60
CA HIS A 30 -2.52 1.43 -6.87
C HIS A 30 -3.12 0.27 -6.07
N SER A 31 -3.12 -0.96 -6.62
CA SER A 31 -3.60 -2.15 -5.89
C SER A 31 -2.77 -2.43 -4.64
N ILE A 32 -1.44 -2.24 -4.70
CA ILE A 32 -0.56 -2.41 -3.53
C ILE A 32 -0.85 -1.34 -2.47
N ILE A 33 -1.01 -0.09 -2.89
CA ILE A 33 -1.35 1.02 -1.98
C ILE A 33 -2.71 0.76 -1.32
N ASN A 34 -3.75 0.48 -2.11
CA ASN A 34 -5.12 0.33 -1.63
C ASN A 34 -5.36 -0.96 -0.82
N SER A 35 -4.44 -1.93 -0.86
CA SER A 35 -4.46 -3.14 -0.01
C SER A 35 -3.59 -3.03 1.23
N THR A 36 -3.01 -1.85 1.50
CA THR A 36 -2.15 -1.58 2.66
C THR A 36 -2.85 -0.58 3.59
N GLN A 37 -3.06 -0.98 4.84
CA GLN A 37 -3.80 -0.20 5.85
C GLN A 37 -3.01 1.00 6.36
N VAL A 38 -1.68 0.95 6.29
CA VAL A 38 -0.78 2.00 6.76
C VAL A 38 0.21 2.36 5.67
N LEU A 39 0.10 3.59 5.17
CA LEU A 39 1.04 4.17 4.24
C LEU A 39 2.16 4.88 5.01
N HIS A 40 3.38 4.75 4.52
CA HIS A 40 4.54 5.42 5.09
C HIS A 40 4.84 6.68 4.28
N VAL A 41 4.51 7.84 4.82
CA VAL A 41 4.61 9.13 4.12
C VAL A 41 5.86 9.86 4.59
N SER A 42 6.84 9.95 3.68
CA SER A 42 8.11 10.62 3.91
C SER A 42 8.13 12.01 3.26
N PHE A 43 8.66 13.00 3.97
CA PHE A 43 8.75 14.39 3.54
C PHE A 43 9.92 15.11 4.21
N SER A 44 10.38 16.20 3.62
CA SER A 44 11.35 17.09 4.26
C SER A 44 10.63 17.95 5.31
N PRO A 45 11.01 17.91 6.60
CA PRO A 45 10.35 18.69 7.63
C PRO A 45 10.77 20.17 7.64
N GLY A 46 11.70 20.57 6.78
CA GLY A 46 12.15 21.95 6.61
C GLY A 46 13.67 22.07 6.45
N PRO A 47 14.19 23.25 6.06
CA PRO A 47 15.62 23.44 5.80
C PRO A 47 16.50 23.34 7.05
N SER A 48 15.94 23.54 8.24
CA SER A 48 16.65 23.40 9.52
C SER A 48 16.82 21.96 9.98
N GLU A 49 16.11 21.02 9.36
CA GLU A 49 16.07 19.62 9.76
C GLU A 49 16.91 18.78 8.79
N PRO A 50 17.99 18.12 9.26
CA PRO A 50 18.88 17.37 8.37
C PRO A 50 18.28 16.03 7.91
N PHE A 51 17.22 15.54 8.54
CA PHE A 51 16.63 14.23 8.28
C PHE A 51 15.23 14.32 7.69
N PRO A 52 14.85 13.43 6.76
CA PRO A 52 13.46 13.31 6.36
C PRO A 52 12.60 12.83 7.52
N ALA A 53 11.39 13.35 7.61
CA ALA A 53 10.35 12.81 8.48
C ALA A 53 9.63 11.67 7.77
N ILE A 54 9.13 10.70 8.54
CA ILE A 54 8.24 9.65 8.05
C ILE A 54 7.06 9.50 9.02
N LEU A 55 5.83 9.51 8.49
CA LEU A 55 4.61 9.34 9.26
C LEU A 55 3.81 8.14 8.73
N PRO A 56 3.39 7.21 9.61
CA PRO A 56 2.36 6.24 9.26
C PRO A 56 1.00 6.94 9.15
N MET A 57 0.35 6.84 8.00
CA MET A 57 -0.91 7.52 7.71
C MET A 57 -1.90 6.58 7.03
N ILE A 58 -3.20 6.81 7.26
CA ILE A 58 -4.26 6.20 6.47
C ILE A 58 -4.40 7.02 5.18
N GLY A 59 -4.41 6.33 4.05
CA GLY A 59 -4.69 6.94 2.76
C GLY A 59 -5.23 5.95 1.76
N GLN A 60 -5.67 6.48 0.62
CA GLN A 60 -6.30 5.70 -0.43
C GLN A 60 -6.10 6.38 -1.79
N MET A 61 -5.85 5.58 -2.84
CA MET A 61 -5.86 6.09 -4.21
C MET A 61 -7.29 6.32 -4.69
N GLY A 62 -7.54 7.47 -5.33
CA GLY A 62 -8.85 7.80 -5.93
C GLY A 62 -8.78 9.00 -6.87
N SER A 63 -9.90 9.35 -7.48
CA SER A 63 -10.02 10.52 -8.36
C SER A 63 -11.33 11.24 -8.06
N PHE A 64 -11.23 12.48 -7.59
CA PHE A 64 -12.42 13.32 -7.39
C PHE A 64 -13.00 13.80 -8.72
N ASP A 65 -12.15 14.16 -9.68
CA ASP A 65 -12.57 14.61 -11.01
C ASP A 65 -13.28 13.49 -11.79
N TYR A 66 -12.89 12.23 -11.55
CA TYR A 66 -13.46 11.04 -12.17
C TYR A 66 -13.73 9.94 -11.13
N PRO A 67 -14.81 10.04 -10.32
CA PRO A 67 -15.06 9.09 -9.22
C PRO A 67 -15.27 7.64 -9.67
N SER A 68 -15.61 7.42 -10.94
CA SER A 68 -15.74 6.09 -11.56
C SER A 68 -14.41 5.53 -12.11
N ALA A 69 -13.29 6.24 -11.92
CA ALA A 69 -12.01 5.83 -12.46
C ALA A 69 -11.60 4.48 -11.88
N SER A 70 -11.12 3.60 -12.76
CA SER A 70 -10.59 2.30 -12.37
C SER A 70 -9.20 2.42 -11.76
N ILE A 71 -8.75 1.36 -11.09
CA ILE A 71 -7.42 1.31 -10.50
C ILE A 71 -6.29 1.38 -11.54
N ASP A 72 -6.59 1.13 -12.82
CA ASP A 72 -5.64 1.18 -13.93
C ASP A 72 -5.49 2.59 -14.53
N GLU A 73 -6.29 3.55 -14.06
CA GLU A 73 -6.29 4.95 -14.52
C GLU A 73 -5.47 5.87 -13.60
N PRO A 74 -5.11 7.08 -14.05
CA PRO A 74 -4.40 8.03 -13.19
C PRO A 74 -5.25 8.43 -11.98
N LEU A 75 -4.71 8.19 -10.77
CA LEU A 75 -5.35 8.51 -9.49
C LEU A 75 -4.43 9.40 -8.66
N ASP A 76 -5.01 10.15 -7.74
CA ASP A 76 -4.31 10.85 -6.66
C ASP A 76 -4.34 10.00 -5.38
N CYS A 77 -3.40 10.25 -4.47
CA CYS A 77 -3.42 9.63 -3.15
C CYS A 77 -3.97 10.60 -2.11
N TYR A 78 -5.10 10.26 -1.48
CA TYR A 78 -5.71 11.06 -0.42
C TYR A 78 -5.22 10.56 0.94
N LEU A 79 -4.70 11.46 1.77
CA LEU A 79 -4.17 11.17 3.10
C LEU A 79 -4.98 11.89 4.17
N HIS A 80 -5.42 11.16 5.19
CA HIS A 80 -6.13 11.74 6.34
C HIS A 80 -5.16 12.22 7.41
N GLY A 81 -5.44 13.38 8.04
CA GLY A 81 -4.77 13.77 9.26
C GLY A 81 -5.46 14.90 10.01
N TYR A 82 -4.89 15.23 11.17
CA TYR A 82 -5.38 16.30 12.03
C TYR A 82 -4.84 17.66 11.60
N VAL A 83 -5.67 18.69 11.71
CA VAL A 83 -5.38 20.06 11.22
C VAL A 83 -4.05 20.63 11.71
N SER A 84 -3.65 20.35 12.94
CA SER A 84 -2.41 20.89 13.54
C SER A 84 -1.19 19.99 13.36
N SER A 85 -1.29 18.89 12.62
CA SER A 85 -0.14 18.00 12.40
C SER A 85 0.91 18.67 11.51
N ARG A 86 2.19 18.36 11.78
CA ARG A 86 3.33 19.01 11.10
C ARG A 86 3.24 18.95 9.58
N ILE A 87 2.88 17.79 9.02
CA ILE A 87 2.75 17.61 7.56
C ILE A 87 1.65 18.51 6.97
N MET A 88 0.55 18.72 7.69
CA MET A 88 -0.56 19.58 7.25
C MET A 88 -0.16 21.05 7.25
N ASN A 89 0.60 21.50 8.25
CA ASN A 89 1.10 22.87 8.29
C ASN A 89 2.13 23.09 7.17
N LEU A 90 3.08 22.18 6.99
CA LEU A 90 4.06 22.29 5.90
C LEU A 90 3.40 22.30 4.52
N ALA A 91 2.38 21.46 4.30
CA ALA A 91 1.64 21.45 3.04
C ALA A 91 0.81 22.73 2.83
N ARG A 92 0.32 23.35 3.91
CA ARG A 92 -0.39 24.64 3.85
C ARG A 92 0.54 25.79 3.51
N ASP A 93 1.75 25.77 4.08
CA ASP A 93 2.76 26.81 3.89
C ASP A 93 3.58 26.61 2.59
N SER A 94 3.36 25.48 1.89
CA SER A 94 4.03 25.20 0.62
C SER A 94 3.40 25.98 -0.54
N GLU A 95 4.25 26.62 -1.33
CA GLU A 95 3.86 27.32 -2.57
C GLU A 95 3.96 26.38 -3.79
N GLY A 96 3.42 26.84 -4.93
CA GLY A 96 3.58 26.14 -6.22
C GLY A 96 2.86 24.79 -6.27
N GLU A 97 3.60 23.72 -6.61
CA GLU A 97 3.03 22.36 -6.78
C GLU A 97 2.57 21.72 -5.46
N GLY A 98 3.03 22.23 -4.30
CA GLY A 98 2.73 21.70 -2.96
C GLY A 98 3.94 21.05 -2.28
N LEU A 99 3.73 20.43 -1.12
CA LEU A 99 4.80 19.79 -0.34
C LEU A 99 5.29 18.52 -1.05
N PRO A 100 6.57 18.40 -1.43
CA PRO A 100 7.09 17.17 -2.01
C PRO A 100 7.03 16.02 -1.00
N VAL A 101 6.40 14.91 -1.39
CA VAL A 101 6.26 13.71 -0.56
C VAL A 101 6.63 12.44 -1.30
N CYS A 102 7.03 11.42 -0.55
CA CYS A 102 7.22 10.05 -1.01
C CYS A 102 6.34 9.14 -0.15
N VAL A 103 5.43 8.39 -0.78
CA VAL A 103 4.51 7.48 -0.08
C VAL A 103 4.89 6.04 -0.42
N ALA A 104 5.12 5.23 0.61
CA ALA A 104 5.48 3.83 0.47
C ALA A 104 4.42 2.89 1.08
N ALA A 105 4.17 1.79 0.39
CA ALA A 105 3.33 0.68 0.83
C ALA A 105 4.09 -0.64 0.60
N SER A 106 4.01 -1.58 1.55
CA SER A 106 4.65 -2.89 1.42
C SER A 106 3.89 -3.98 2.16
N LYS A 107 3.83 -5.17 1.56
CA LYS A 107 3.31 -6.41 2.16
C LYS A 107 4.31 -7.54 1.97
N VAL A 108 4.44 -8.38 2.99
CA VAL A 108 5.21 -9.64 2.94
C VAL A 108 4.22 -10.76 2.70
N ASP A 109 4.46 -11.54 1.66
CA ASP A 109 3.58 -12.61 1.20
C ASP A 109 4.19 -14.01 1.44
N GLY A 110 5.47 -14.11 1.83
CA GLY A 110 6.10 -15.37 2.21
C GLY A 110 7.57 -15.26 2.64
N LEU A 111 8.04 -16.20 3.46
CA LEU A 111 9.43 -16.35 3.88
C LEU A 111 10.09 -17.44 3.05
N ILE A 112 11.13 -17.10 2.28
CA ILE A 112 11.85 -18.08 1.45
C ILE A 112 13.05 -18.60 2.23
N LEU A 113 13.01 -19.89 2.55
CA LEU A 113 14.05 -20.62 3.25
C LEU A 113 14.85 -21.44 2.22
N SER A 114 16.14 -21.13 2.10
CA SER A 114 17.08 -21.61 1.08
C SER A 114 18.21 -22.41 1.73
N LEU A 115 19.04 -23.08 0.92
CA LEU A 115 20.17 -23.88 1.41
C LEU A 115 21.27 -23.04 2.09
N THR A 116 21.41 -21.77 1.71
CA THR A 116 22.46 -20.89 2.24
C THR A 116 21.92 -19.58 2.80
N PRO A 117 22.61 -18.97 3.79
CA PRO A 117 22.18 -17.70 4.40
C PRO A 117 21.93 -16.56 3.42
N ASN A 118 22.68 -16.52 2.31
CA ASN A 118 22.62 -15.43 1.34
C ASN A 118 21.45 -15.58 0.34
N SER A 119 20.87 -16.77 0.21
CA SER A 119 19.77 -17.07 -0.71
C SER A 119 18.39 -16.91 -0.07
N HIS A 120 18.30 -16.80 1.27
CA HIS A 120 17.06 -16.48 1.95
C HIS A 120 16.44 -15.18 1.43
N SER A 121 15.11 -15.17 1.32
CA SER A 121 14.40 -14.02 0.78
C SER A 121 12.96 -13.93 1.28
N TYR A 122 12.21 -13.01 0.68
CA TYR A 122 10.78 -12.83 0.93
C TYR A 122 10.01 -12.88 -0.38
N ASN A 123 8.83 -13.48 -0.42
CA ASN A 123 7.81 -13.02 -1.36
C ASN A 123 7.22 -11.72 -0.80
N TYR A 124 7.13 -10.70 -1.64
CA TYR A 124 6.66 -9.37 -1.23
C TYR A 124 6.12 -8.58 -2.40
N ARG A 125 5.32 -7.58 -2.06
CA ARG A 125 4.96 -6.47 -2.95
C ARG A 125 5.26 -5.16 -2.27
N SER A 126 5.82 -4.23 -3.02
CA SER A 126 5.94 -2.85 -2.57
C SER A 126 5.62 -1.87 -3.69
N ALA A 127 5.13 -0.71 -3.29
CA ALA A 127 4.85 0.43 -4.15
C ALA A 127 5.41 1.69 -3.51
N ILE A 128 6.01 2.55 -4.32
CA ILE A 128 6.49 3.87 -3.94
C ILE A 128 5.93 4.86 -4.96
N ILE A 129 5.24 5.89 -4.48
CA ILE A 129 4.80 7.03 -5.30
C ILE A 129 5.48 8.32 -4.80
N GLN A 130 5.87 9.17 -5.75
CA GLN A 130 6.44 10.49 -5.51
C GLN A 130 5.51 11.53 -6.11
N GLY A 131 5.22 12.57 -5.35
CA GLY A 131 4.25 13.58 -5.75
C GLY A 131 4.27 14.80 -4.85
N TYR A 132 3.26 15.66 -5.01
CA TYR A 132 3.12 16.88 -4.23
C TYR A 132 1.80 16.86 -3.46
N ALA A 133 1.90 17.03 -2.15
CA ALA A 133 0.76 17.09 -1.26
C ALA A 133 0.22 18.52 -1.16
N GLN A 134 -1.08 18.66 -1.37
CA GLN A 134 -1.82 19.91 -1.19
C GLN A 134 -3.05 19.65 -0.32
N LEU A 135 -3.48 20.67 0.43
CA LEU A 135 -4.70 20.57 1.20
C LEU A 135 -5.91 20.57 0.27
N VAL A 136 -6.83 19.64 0.52
CA VAL A 136 -8.16 19.70 -0.07
C VAL A 136 -8.93 20.84 0.59
N THR A 137 -9.30 21.84 -0.20
CA THR A 137 -10.00 23.05 0.27
C THR A 137 -11.44 23.13 -0.23
N ASP A 138 -11.74 22.48 -1.35
CA ASP A 138 -13.11 22.31 -1.84
C ASP A 138 -13.87 21.36 -0.91
N GLU A 139 -15.09 21.74 -0.54
CA GLU A 139 -15.90 20.98 0.42
C GLU A 139 -16.39 19.64 -0.17
N ALA A 140 -16.71 19.61 -1.47
CA ALA A 140 -17.19 18.40 -2.13
C ALA A 140 -16.04 17.39 -2.30
N GLU A 141 -14.85 17.84 -2.69
CA GLU A 141 -13.65 17.01 -2.75
C GLU A 141 -13.29 16.47 -1.35
N LYS A 142 -13.43 17.31 -0.31
CA LYS A 142 -13.16 16.88 1.07
C LYS A 142 -14.10 15.78 1.51
N LEU A 143 -15.41 15.92 1.25
CA LEU A 143 -16.40 14.89 1.57
C LEU A 143 -16.15 13.60 0.78
N TYR A 144 -15.84 13.71 -0.52
CA TYR A 144 -15.42 12.57 -1.36
C TYR A 144 -14.23 11.83 -0.74
N ALA A 145 -13.18 12.55 -0.37
CA ALA A 145 -11.98 11.94 0.19
C ALA A 145 -12.23 11.32 1.57
N MET A 146 -13.06 11.94 2.41
CA MET A 146 -13.46 11.39 3.71
C MET A 146 -14.25 10.09 3.55
N GLU A 147 -15.18 10.04 2.59
CA GLU A 147 -15.90 8.80 2.26
C GLU A 147 -14.95 7.73 1.72
N LEU A 148 -14.08 8.08 0.77
CA LEU A 148 -13.09 7.18 0.18
C LEU A 148 -12.18 6.55 1.24
N ILE A 149 -11.65 7.36 2.17
CA ILE A 149 -10.77 6.90 3.25
C ILE A 149 -11.56 6.10 4.30
N THR A 150 -12.78 6.50 4.63
CA THR A 150 -13.61 5.73 5.57
C THR A 150 -13.90 4.33 5.03
N ASN A 151 -14.21 4.23 3.74
CA ASN A 151 -14.45 2.96 3.06
C ASN A 151 -13.17 2.15 2.80
N SER A 152 -11.97 2.76 2.92
CA SER A 152 -10.70 2.02 2.90
C SER A 152 -10.37 1.35 4.23
N VAL A 153 -10.85 1.89 5.35
CA VAL A 153 -10.75 1.24 6.67
C VAL A 153 -11.55 -0.06 6.70
N LEU A 154 -12.79 0.00 6.20
CA LEU A 154 -13.66 -1.15 6.03
C LEU A 154 -14.70 -0.78 4.96
N ALA A 155 -14.91 -1.66 3.98
CA ALA A 155 -15.82 -1.38 2.87
C ALA A 155 -17.24 -1.01 3.38
N ASP A 156 -17.89 -0.07 2.69
CA ASP A 156 -19.23 0.43 3.03
C ASP A 156 -19.38 1.06 4.42
N ARG A 157 -18.27 1.35 5.12
CA ARG A 157 -18.32 1.89 6.48
C ARG A 157 -18.92 3.30 6.54
N TRP A 158 -18.75 4.12 5.52
CA TRP A 158 -19.29 5.48 5.47
C TRP A 158 -20.82 5.52 5.58
N ALA A 159 -21.52 4.73 4.75
CA ALA A 159 -22.99 4.66 4.79
C ALA A 159 -23.53 4.01 6.08
N ASN A 160 -22.68 3.29 6.81
CA ASN A 160 -23.00 2.59 8.05
C ASN A 160 -22.46 3.31 9.31
N THR A 161 -22.25 4.63 9.22
CA THR A 161 -21.98 5.53 10.35
C THR A 161 -22.89 6.76 10.30
N ARG A 162 -22.85 7.62 11.33
CA ARG A 162 -23.58 8.89 11.31
C ARG A 162 -22.98 9.81 10.25
N VAL A 163 -23.80 10.21 9.28
CA VAL A 163 -23.43 11.14 8.19
C VAL A 163 -24.48 12.25 8.03
N PRO A 164 -24.10 13.43 7.50
CA PRO A 164 -22.73 13.87 7.22
C PRO A 164 -21.93 14.18 8.50
N PRO A 165 -20.59 14.32 8.42
CA PRO A 165 -19.79 14.86 9.51
C PRO A 165 -20.30 16.24 9.94
N ASP A 166 -20.22 16.54 11.24
CA ASP A 166 -20.61 17.84 11.76
C ASP A 166 -19.52 18.91 11.52
N ARG A 167 -19.82 20.17 11.89
CA ARG A 167 -18.90 21.29 11.66
C ARG A 167 -17.56 21.12 12.41
N ALA A 168 -17.57 20.54 13.60
CA ALA A 168 -16.36 20.37 14.40
C ALA A 168 -15.45 19.29 13.80
N GLU A 169 -16.05 18.18 13.35
CA GLU A 169 -15.38 17.12 12.61
C GLU A 169 -14.80 17.67 11.29
N MET A 170 -15.60 18.41 10.52
CA MET A 170 -15.15 19.04 9.27
C MET A 170 -14.03 20.06 9.49
N SER A 171 -13.96 20.74 10.65
CA SER A 171 -12.91 21.73 10.92
C SER A 171 -11.61 21.11 11.41
N SER A 172 -11.68 19.98 12.13
CA SER A 172 -10.51 19.33 12.74
C SER A 172 -9.82 18.33 11.82
N THR A 173 -10.58 17.70 10.91
CA THR A 173 -10.04 16.81 9.87
C THR A 173 -9.49 17.62 8.70
N VAL A 174 -8.25 17.32 8.29
CA VAL A 174 -7.64 17.83 7.05
C VAL A 174 -7.27 16.66 6.17
N ILE A 175 -7.55 16.80 4.88
CA ILE A 175 -7.17 15.85 3.85
C ILE A 175 -6.06 16.46 3.00
N LEU A 176 -5.00 15.69 2.75
CA LEU A 176 -4.05 16.01 1.70
C LEU A 176 -4.39 15.21 0.46
N ARG A 177 -4.43 15.87 -0.69
CA ARG A 177 -4.35 15.22 -2.00
C ARG A 177 -2.90 15.24 -2.44
N VAL A 178 -2.33 14.07 -2.68
CA VAL A 178 -1.00 13.91 -3.27
C VAL A 178 -1.17 13.69 -4.76
N LYS A 179 -0.85 14.71 -5.55
CA LYS A 179 -0.78 14.60 -7.00
C LYS A 179 0.44 13.76 -7.38
N VAL A 180 0.21 12.57 -7.92
CA VAL A 180 1.29 11.63 -8.22
C VAL A 180 2.03 12.04 -9.49
N VAL A 181 3.34 12.11 -9.40
CA VAL A 181 4.23 12.53 -10.50
C VAL A 181 5.00 11.34 -11.08
N SER A 182 5.34 10.36 -10.24
CA SER A 182 6.00 9.12 -10.66
C SER A 182 5.79 8.04 -9.61
N GLY A 183 5.79 6.78 -10.03
CA GLY A 183 5.62 5.62 -9.16
C GLY A 183 6.48 4.46 -9.61
N SER A 184 6.84 3.58 -8.68
CA SER A 184 7.52 2.32 -8.96
C SER A 184 7.03 1.26 -7.99
N GLY A 185 6.72 0.08 -8.52
CA GLY A 185 6.45 -1.11 -7.74
C GLY A 185 7.59 -2.12 -7.85
N LYS A 186 7.71 -2.99 -6.86
CA LYS A 186 8.60 -4.15 -6.90
C LYS A 186 7.91 -5.35 -6.29
N ILE A 187 7.82 -6.41 -7.08
CA ILE A 187 7.11 -7.63 -6.70
C ILE A 187 8.08 -8.79 -6.78
N ARG A 188 8.15 -9.58 -5.71
CA ARG A 188 8.83 -10.86 -5.69
C ARG A 188 7.84 -11.94 -5.35
N ASP A 189 7.76 -12.92 -6.22
CA ASP A 189 6.98 -14.15 -6.09
C ASP A 189 7.86 -15.34 -6.49
N GLY A 190 7.27 -16.53 -6.43
CA GLY A 190 7.89 -17.81 -6.74
C GLY A 190 8.48 -18.54 -5.52
N GLY A 191 9.14 -19.65 -5.84
CA GLY A 191 9.72 -20.56 -4.86
C GLY A 191 11.18 -20.26 -4.50
N VAL A 192 11.81 -21.29 -3.92
CA VAL A 192 13.25 -21.31 -3.61
C VAL A 192 14.05 -21.39 -4.92
N SER A 193 15.18 -20.68 -4.96
CA SER A 193 16.19 -20.83 -6.01
C SER A 193 17.57 -20.79 -5.36
N ASP A 194 18.21 -21.95 -5.34
CA ASP A 194 19.55 -22.15 -4.78
C ASP A 194 20.56 -22.42 -5.90
N GLU A 195 21.83 -22.10 -5.65
CA GLU A 195 22.87 -22.31 -6.66
C GLU A 195 23.12 -23.80 -6.92
N LYS A 196 23.48 -24.14 -8.16
CA LYS A 196 23.82 -25.53 -8.55
C LYS A 196 24.88 -26.20 -7.69
N LYS A 197 25.83 -25.43 -7.16
CA LYS A 197 26.90 -25.95 -6.29
C LYS A 197 26.35 -26.44 -4.94
N ASP A 198 25.27 -25.83 -4.46
CA ASP A 198 24.67 -26.13 -3.15
C ASP A 198 23.62 -27.23 -3.31
N THR A 199 22.81 -27.17 -4.38
CA THR A 199 21.83 -28.22 -4.72
C THR A 199 22.48 -29.55 -5.11
N GLY A 200 23.73 -29.53 -5.60
CA GLY A 200 24.53 -30.73 -5.87
C GLY A 200 25.31 -31.28 -4.66
N ASN A 201 25.21 -30.65 -3.48
CA ASN A 201 25.92 -31.07 -2.28
C ASN A 201 24.99 -31.86 -1.34
N GLU A 202 25.07 -33.20 -1.42
CA GLU A 202 24.26 -34.12 -0.60
C GLU A 202 24.35 -33.83 0.90
N GLU A 203 25.54 -33.49 1.41
CA GLU A 203 25.73 -33.16 2.82
C GLU A 203 24.88 -31.96 3.26
N VAL A 204 24.65 -30.99 2.36
CA VAL A 204 23.82 -29.81 2.64
C VAL A 204 22.35 -30.13 2.40
N THR A 205 22.01 -30.75 1.27
CA THR A 205 20.61 -31.04 0.91
C THR A 205 19.94 -32.03 1.86
N ASP A 206 20.69 -32.95 2.47
CA ASP A 206 20.14 -33.92 3.42
C ASP A 206 19.86 -33.32 4.81
N ARG A 207 20.52 -32.21 5.17
CA ARG A 207 20.40 -31.60 6.50
C ARG A 207 19.56 -30.33 6.53
N VAL A 208 19.45 -29.62 5.41
CA VAL A 208 18.80 -28.29 5.35
C VAL A 208 17.45 -28.40 4.65
N TRP A 209 16.38 -28.08 5.40
CA TRP A 209 15.06 -27.93 4.81
C TRP A 209 14.97 -26.62 4.00
N THR A 210 14.41 -26.69 2.81
CA THR A 210 14.09 -25.53 1.97
C THR A 210 12.61 -25.47 1.65
N GLY A 211 12.10 -24.26 1.47
CA GLY A 211 10.71 -24.04 1.10
C GLY A 211 10.26 -22.61 1.33
N VAL A 212 8.96 -22.40 1.20
CA VAL A 212 8.35 -21.10 1.48
C VAL A 212 7.34 -21.24 2.60
N VAL A 213 7.46 -20.40 3.63
CA VAL A 213 6.41 -20.21 4.64
C VAL A 213 5.53 -19.07 4.14
N PRO A 214 4.31 -19.32 3.61
CA PRO A 214 3.43 -18.24 3.18
C PRO A 214 3.08 -17.32 4.36
N VAL A 215 3.02 -16.03 4.09
CA VAL A 215 2.67 -15.00 5.08
C VAL A 215 1.49 -14.23 4.53
N TRP A 216 0.45 -14.06 5.33
CA TRP A 216 -0.68 -13.22 4.98
C TRP A 216 -1.26 -12.58 6.23
N GLU A 217 -1.93 -11.44 6.04
CA GLU A 217 -2.66 -10.77 7.09
C GLU A 217 -4.03 -11.42 7.27
N THR A 218 -4.41 -11.67 8.52
CA THR A 218 -5.75 -12.14 8.88
C THR A 218 -6.40 -11.16 9.84
N PHE A 219 -7.61 -10.76 9.51
CA PHE A 219 -8.50 -9.98 10.35
C PHE A 219 -9.19 -10.95 11.31
N GLY A 220 -9.18 -10.62 12.60
CA GLY A 220 -9.83 -11.43 13.63
C GLY A 220 -11.35 -11.21 13.67
N GLU A 221 -12.01 -11.92 14.58
CA GLU A 221 -13.43 -11.76 14.84
C GLU A 221 -13.74 -10.34 15.40
N PRO A 222 -14.77 -9.64 14.91
CA PRO A 222 -15.15 -8.33 15.43
C PRO A 222 -15.51 -8.37 16.91
N VAL A 223 -14.85 -7.51 17.70
CA VAL A 223 -15.12 -7.37 19.13
C VAL A 223 -15.98 -6.12 19.36
N PRO A 224 -17.20 -6.25 19.92
CA PRO A 224 -18.04 -5.08 20.20
C PRO A 224 -17.44 -4.24 21.33
N SER A 225 -17.66 -2.92 21.28
CA SER A 225 -17.33 -2.05 22.41
C SER A 225 -18.34 -2.22 23.55
N ASP A 226 -17.96 -1.86 24.77
CA ASP A 226 -18.84 -1.93 25.96
C ASP A 226 -20.12 -1.09 25.83
N GLN A 227 -20.10 -0.08 24.97
CA GLN A 227 -21.23 0.82 24.71
C GLN A 227 -22.05 0.40 23.48
N ASN A 228 -21.62 -0.61 22.73
CA ASN A 228 -22.35 -1.09 21.57
C ASN A 228 -23.72 -1.64 21.98
N LYS A 229 -24.77 -1.18 21.31
CA LYS A 229 -26.16 -1.63 21.52
C LYS A 229 -26.70 -2.47 20.37
N VAL A 230 -25.93 -2.63 19.28
CA VAL A 230 -26.33 -3.47 18.15
C VAL A 230 -26.09 -4.92 18.52
N ALA A 231 -27.15 -5.74 18.50
CA ALA A 231 -27.13 -7.10 19.03
C ALA A 231 -26.17 -8.03 18.28
N GLU A 232 -26.07 -7.87 16.97
CA GLU A 232 -25.24 -8.71 16.10
C GLU A 232 -24.26 -7.85 15.31
N VAL A 233 -23.14 -8.46 14.91
CA VAL A 233 -22.20 -7.82 13.97
C VAL A 233 -22.92 -7.65 12.63
N PRO A 234 -23.02 -6.42 12.08
CA PRO A 234 -23.62 -6.20 10.77
C PRO A 234 -22.95 -7.05 9.69
N GLY A 235 -23.76 -7.69 8.83
CA GLY A 235 -23.27 -8.67 7.85
C GLY A 235 -22.18 -8.15 6.90
N TYR A 236 -22.19 -6.85 6.57
CA TYR A 236 -21.16 -6.23 5.71
C TYR A 236 -19.75 -6.26 6.34
N ILE A 237 -19.67 -6.21 7.68
CA ILE A 237 -18.40 -6.31 8.41
C ILE A 237 -17.86 -7.74 8.32
N SER A 238 -18.68 -8.73 8.66
CA SER A 238 -18.28 -10.13 8.61
C SER A 238 -17.94 -10.58 7.18
N ALA A 239 -18.71 -10.12 6.18
CA ALA A 239 -18.44 -10.38 4.77
C ALA A 239 -17.10 -9.77 4.32
N PHE A 240 -16.81 -8.53 4.72
CA PHE A 240 -15.53 -7.88 4.43
C PHE A 240 -14.36 -8.65 5.04
N VAL A 241 -14.44 -9.01 6.33
CA VAL A 241 -13.40 -9.77 7.05
C VAL A 241 -13.15 -11.11 6.35
N ALA A 242 -14.21 -11.86 6.04
CA ALA A 242 -14.09 -13.15 5.36
C ALA A 242 -13.45 -13.00 3.97
N ALA A 243 -13.88 -12.01 3.18
CA ALA A 243 -13.36 -11.75 1.85
C ALA A 243 -11.88 -11.35 1.87
N GLN A 244 -11.47 -10.46 2.79
CA GLN A 244 -10.08 -10.04 2.93
C GLN A 244 -9.18 -11.21 3.36
N ASN A 245 -9.62 -12.00 4.35
CA ASN A 245 -8.85 -13.17 4.80
C ASN A 245 -8.67 -14.19 3.68
N ALA A 246 -9.73 -14.48 2.93
CA ALA A 246 -9.66 -15.40 1.79
C ALA A 246 -8.76 -14.85 0.68
N GLY A 247 -8.88 -13.57 0.34
CA GLY A 247 -8.07 -12.91 -0.69
C GLY A 247 -6.59 -12.86 -0.33
N ASN A 248 -6.26 -12.46 0.90
CA ASN A 248 -4.88 -12.39 1.40
C ASN A 248 -4.21 -13.76 1.38
N ARG A 249 -4.90 -14.79 1.89
CA ARG A 249 -4.40 -16.17 1.86
C ARG A 249 -4.20 -16.66 0.43
N GLN A 250 -5.21 -16.47 -0.44
CA GLN A 250 -5.13 -16.91 -1.83
C GLN A 250 -3.98 -16.22 -2.57
N TYR A 251 -3.73 -14.93 -2.32
CA TYR A 251 -2.60 -14.22 -2.92
C TYR A 251 -1.28 -14.84 -2.49
N ALA A 252 -1.05 -15.02 -1.19
CA ALA A 252 0.19 -15.58 -0.65
C ALA A 252 0.47 -17.01 -1.17
N GLU A 253 -0.56 -17.87 -1.20
CA GLU A 253 -0.44 -19.23 -1.73
C GLU A 253 -0.14 -19.24 -3.24
N LYS A 254 -0.80 -18.38 -4.02
CA LYS A 254 -0.53 -18.25 -5.47
C LYS A 254 0.86 -17.71 -5.75
N ALA A 255 1.35 -16.77 -4.95
CA ALA A 255 2.68 -16.19 -5.12
C ALA A 255 3.76 -17.26 -5.10
N ILE A 256 3.64 -18.30 -4.27
CA ILE A 256 4.62 -19.40 -4.21
C ILE A 256 4.69 -20.17 -5.53
N GLY A 257 3.55 -20.36 -6.20
CA GLY A 257 3.45 -21.13 -7.44
C GLY A 257 3.88 -20.38 -8.71
N VAL A 258 4.26 -19.11 -8.61
CA VAL A 258 4.73 -18.35 -9.77
C VAL A 258 6.06 -18.92 -10.25
N GLN A 259 6.14 -19.22 -11.55
CA GLN A 259 7.38 -19.70 -12.14
C GLN A 259 8.41 -18.57 -12.13
N LEU A 260 9.57 -18.83 -11.50
CA LEU A 260 10.66 -17.87 -11.45
C LEU A 260 11.12 -17.49 -12.86
N PRO A 261 11.45 -16.22 -13.12
CA PRO A 261 12.03 -15.80 -14.38
C PRO A 261 13.43 -16.42 -14.56
N LYS A 262 13.92 -16.51 -15.80
CA LYS A 262 15.21 -17.15 -16.11
C LYS A 262 16.37 -16.54 -15.34
N GLU A 263 16.30 -15.24 -15.07
CA GLU A 263 17.28 -14.46 -14.30
C GLU A 263 17.37 -14.88 -12.82
N GLU A 264 16.37 -15.61 -12.33
CA GLU A 264 16.30 -16.14 -10.96
C GLU A 264 16.37 -17.66 -10.91
N GLN A 265 16.52 -18.36 -12.04
CA GLN A 265 16.71 -19.81 -12.08
C GLN A 265 18.22 -20.08 -12.05
N HIS A 266 18.75 -20.47 -10.89
CA HIS A 266 20.19 -20.74 -10.70
C HIS A 266 20.55 -22.20 -11.02
#